data_AF-A0A3D5DP61-F1
#
_entry.id   AF-A0A3D5DP61-F1
#
_cell.length_a   1.000
_cell.length_b   1.000
_cell.length_c   1.000
_cell.angle_alpha   90.00
_cell.angle_beta   90.00
_cell.angle_gamma   90.00
#
_symmetry.space_group_name_H-M   'P 1'
#
loop_
_entity.id
_entity.type
_entity.pdbx_description
1 polymer ?
#
loop_
_entity_poly.entity_id
_entity_poly.type
_entity_poly.pdbx_seq_one_letter_code
_entity_poly.pdbx_strand_id
1 'polypeptide(L)' 'MGTVFTVDSALQHTCASFRQQAAHGEISAAECDLLIDGAILLAVHLEALIQDAHAGRPPSWPDAGQRPALRVLAGGQQG' A
#
# COMPACT_ATOMS: atom_id res chain seq x y z
N MET A 1 -21.81 -5.66 -14.07
CA MET A 1 -20.48 -5.32 -14.62
C MET A 1 -19.63 -4.88 -13.44
N GLY A 2 -18.67 -5.71 -13.01
CA GLY A 2 -17.75 -5.33 -11.95
C GLY A 2 -16.75 -4.32 -12.50
N THR A 3 -16.61 -3.17 -11.84
CA THR A 3 -15.60 -2.17 -12.20
C THR A 3 -14.22 -2.82 -12.03
N VAL A 4 -13.47 -2.96 -13.11
CA VAL A 4 -12.06 -3.37 -13.02
C VAL A 4 -11.30 -2.17 -12.48
N PHE A 5 -10.87 -2.23 -11.22
CA PHE A 5 -9.97 -1.24 -10.67
C PHE A 5 -8.57 -1.48 -11.25
N THR A 6 -8.11 -0.57 -12.09
CA THR A 6 -6.70 -0.48 -12.45
C THR A 6 -5.92 0.03 -11.24
N VAL A 7 -4.61 -0.28 -11.17
CA VAL A 7 -3.72 0.25 -10.13
C VAL A 7 -3.81 1.78 -10.07
N ASP A 8 -3.82 2.43 -11.24
CA ASP A 8 -4.00 3.88 -11.37
C ASP A 8 -5.31 4.39 -10.75
N SER A 9 -6.47 3.77 -11.05
CA SER A 9 -7.76 4.20 -10.49
C SER A 9 -7.81 4.03 -8.96
N ALA A 10 -7.20 2.96 -8.44
CA ALA A 10 -7.09 2.74 -7.00
C ALA A 10 -6.16 3.77 -6.33
N LEU A 11 -5.04 4.11 -6.96
CA LEU A 11 -4.12 5.13 -6.50
C LEU A 11 -4.80 6.51 -6.44
N GLN A 12 -5.47 6.92 -7.51
CA GLN A 12 -6.18 8.21 -7.57
C GLN A 12 -7.24 8.31 -6.47
N HIS A 13 -8.05 7.25 -6.29
CA HIS A 13 -9.07 7.22 -5.25
C HIS A 13 -8.46 7.33 -3.84
N THR A 14 -7.37 6.59 -3.60
CA THR A 14 -6.67 6.58 -2.31
C THR A 14 -6.07 7.95 -1.99
N CYS A 15 -5.37 8.57 -2.94
CA CYS A 15 -4.79 9.90 -2.79
C CYS A 15 -5.88 10.97 -2.56
N ALA A 16 -7.02 10.87 -3.24
CA ALA A 16 -8.14 11.78 -3.01
C ALA A 16 -8.69 11.64 -1.58
N SER A 17 -8.80 10.42 -1.07
CA SER A 17 -9.23 10.15 0.31
C SER A 17 -8.27 10.76 1.34
N PHE A 18 -6.95 10.62 1.16
CA PHE A 18 -5.97 11.24 2.07
C PHE A 18 -6.06 12.76 2.06
N ARG A 19 -6.19 13.37 0.89
CA ARG A 19 -6.38 14.84 0.78
C ARG A 19 -7.64 15.30 1.49
N GLN A 20 -8.72 14.53 1.41
CA GLN A 20 -9.97 14.82 2.10
C GLN A 20 -9.81 14.71 3.62
N GLN A 21 -9.15 13.65 4.11
CA GLN A 21 -8.84 13.49 5.53
C GLN A 21 -7.99 14.65 6.07
N ALA A 22 -6.98 15.08 5.30
CA ALA A 22 -6.15 16.24 5.66
C ALA A 22 -6.97 17.54 5.68
N ALA A 23 -7.87 17.72 4.72
CA ALA A 23 -8.77 18.89 4.67
C ALA A 23 -9.75 18.94 5.86
N HIS A 24 -10.15 17.78 6.38
CA HIS A 24 -10.95 17.67 7.60
C HIS A 24 -10.13 17.74 8.90
N GLY A 25 -8.80 17.78 8.81
CA GLY A 25 -7.90 17.79 9.97
C GLY A 25 -7.77 16.44 10.68
N GLU A 26 -8.18 15.34 10.03
CA GLU A 26 -8.04 13.97 10.56
C GLU A 26 -6.57 13.51 10.57
N ILE A 27 -5.78 14.03 9.62
CA ILE A 27 -4.33 13.86 9.53
C ILE A 27 -3.67 15.22 9.23
N SER A 28 -2.40 15.36 9.59
CA SER A 28 -1.62 16.55 9.21
C SER A 28 -1.28 16.58 7.73
N ALA A 29 -0.93 17.76 7.21
CA ALA A 29 -0.47 17.90 5.83
C ALA A 29 0.78 17.05 5.55
N ALA A 30 1.72 16.98 6.49
CA ALA A 30 2.94 16.18 6.35
C ALA A 30 2.65 14.67 6.32
N GLU A 31 1.70 14.19 7.12
CA GLU A 31 1.25 12.79 7.06
C GLU A 31 0.54 12.48 5.74
N CYS A 32 -0.27 13.41 5.22
CA CYS A 32 -0.92 13.26 3.93
C CYS A 32 0.11 13.13 2.79
N ASP A 33 1.11 14.00 2.75
CA ASP A 33 2.18 13.95 1.74
C ASP A 33 2.94 12.62 1.80
N LEU A 34 3.31 12.17 3.01
CA LEU A 34 3.99 10.89 3.20
C LEU A 34 3.13 9.69 2.73
N LEU A 35 1.83 9.70 3.01
CA LEU A 35 0.91 8.64 2.59
C LEU A 35 0.73 8.62 1.07
N ILE A 36 0.67 9.79 0.43
CA ILE A 36 0.60 9.91 -1.03
C ILE A 36 1.88 9.35 -1.66
N ASP A 37 3.06 9.74 -1.17
CA ASP A 37 4.34 9.23 -1.66
C ASP A 37 4.42 7.70 -1.52
N GLY A 38 4.02 7.17 -0.36
CA GLY A 38 3.95 5.73 -0.12
C GLY A 38 2.99 5.00 -1.07
N ALA A 39 1.83 5.58 -1.34
CA ALA A 39 0.85 5.00 -2.27
C ALA A 39 1.38 4.96 -3.70
N ILE A 40 2.08 6.00 -4.15
CA ILE A 40 2.72 6.04 -5.48
C ILE A 40 3.77 4.93 -5.58
N LEU A 41 4.64 4.80 -4.59
CA LEU A 41 5.67 3.74 -4.57
C LEU A 41 5.04 2.33 -4.62
N LEU A 42 3.97 2.11 -3.85
CA LEU A 42 3.25 0.85 -3.87
C LEU A 42 2.61 0.57 -5.24
N ALA A 43 1.99 1.58 -5.87
CA ALA A 43 1.39 1.46 -7.19
C ALA A 43 2.43 1.06 -8.25
N VAL A 44 3.58 1.73 -8.29
CA VAL A 44 4.69 1.40 -9.19
C VAL A 44 5.14 -0.05 -8.97
N HIS A 45 5.27 -0.47 -7.72
CA HIS A 45 5.68 -1.85 -7.41
C HIS A 45 4.62 -2.88 -7.86
N LEU A 46 3.34 -2.60 -7.64
CA LEU A 46 2.24 -3.46 -8.07
C LEU A 46 2.18 -3.59 -9.59
N GLU A 47 2.39 -2.49 -10.34
CA GLU A 47 2.45 -2.55 -11.79
C GLU A 47 3.60 -3.43 -12.29
N ALA A 48 4.78 -3.30 -11.69
CA ALA A 48 5.91 -4.17 -12.01
C ALA A 48 5.58 -5.65 -11.77
N LEU A 49 4.92 -5.98 -10.66
CA LEU A 49 4.49 -7.36 -10.36
C LEU A 49 3.44 -7.87 -11.36
N ILE A 50 2.49 -7.04 -11.77
CA ILE A 50 1.49 -7.40 -12.79
C ILE A 50 2.18 -7.66 -14.14
N GLN A 51 3.15 -6.82 -14.51
CA GLN A 51 3.93 -7.01 -15.73
C GLN A 51 4.76 -8.30 -15.69
N ASP A 52 5.44 -8.58 -14.58
CA ASP A 52 6.19 -9.82 -14.38
C ASP A 52 5.28 -11.05 -14.50
N ALA A 53 4.09 -11.00 -13.90
CA ALA A 53 3.10 -12.07 -13.99
C ALA A 53 2.62 -12.29 -15.43
N HIS A 54 2.34 -11.21 -16.17
CA HIS A 54 1.98 -11.30 -17.59
C HIS A 54 3.13 -11.85 -18.46
N ALA A 55 4.38 -11.58 -18.10
CA ALA A 55 5.56 -12.12 -18.77
C ALA A 55 5.85 -13.59 -18.41
N GLY A 56 5.05 -14.21 -17.53
CA GLY A 56 5.25 -15.59 -17.05
C GLY A 56 6.48 -15.73 -16.15
N ARG A 57 7.00 -14.62 -15.60
CA ARG A 57 8.12 -14.63 -14.67
C ARG A 57 7.61 -15.07 -13.28
N PRO A 58 8.30 -15.99 -12.59
CA PRO A 58 7.90 -16.37 -11.25
C PRO A 58 7.95 -15.15 -10.31
N PRO A 59 6.96 -14.99 -9.40
CA PRO A 59 6.94 -13.87 -8.48
C PRO A 59 8.19 -13.86 -7.62
N SER A 60 8.81 -12.69 -7.48
CA SER A 60 10.00 -12.46 -6.63
C SER A 60 9.68 -12.42 -5.13
N TRP A 61 8.39 -12.47 -4.77
CA TRP A 61 7.98 -12.45 -3.38
C TRP A 61 8.27 -13.81 -2.73
N PRO A 62 8.83 -13.83 -1.50
CA PRO A 62 8.94 -15.07 -0.75
C PRO A 62 7.56 -15.68 -0.55
N ASP A 63 7.48 -17.01 -0.67
CA ASP A 63 6.28 -17.79 -0.38
C ASP A 63 5.66 -17.30 0.95
N ALA A 64 4.33 -17.26 1.04
CA ALA A 64 3.64 -16.85 2.26
C ALA A 64 4.08 -17.69 3.48
N GLY A 65 4.52 -18.94 3.26
CA GLY A 65 5.12 -19.80 4.28
C GLY A 65 6.52 -19.39 4.77
N GLN A 66 7.17 -18.42 4.12
CA GLN A 66 8.50 -17.91 4.47
C GLN A 66 8.50 -16.49 5.04
N ARG A 67 7.33 -15.86 5.23
CA ARG A 67 7.27 -14.56 5.88
C ARG A 67 7.65 -14.72 7.35
N PRO A 68 8.67 -14.01 7.86
CA PRO A 68 8.94 -13.97 9.29
C PRO A 68 7.66 -13.55 10.00
N ALA A 69 7.23 -14.33 11.01
CA ALA A 69 6.10 -13.93 11.83
C ALA A 69 6.37 -12.51 12.34
N LEU A 70 5.55 -11.55 11.91
CA LEU A 70 5.60 -10.18 12.40
C LEU A 70 5.31 -10.25 13.90
N ARG A 71 6.34 -10.38 14.72
CA ARG A 71 6.19 -10.30 16.17
C ARG A 71 5.92 -8.83 16.47
N VAL A 72 4.64 -8.48 16.41
CA VAL A 72 4.14 -7.30 17.10
C VAL A 72 4.52 -7.52 18.56
N LEU A 73 5.55 -6.82 19.04
CA LEU A 73 5.83 -6.66 20.45
C LEU A 73 4.74 -5.75 21.03
N ALA A 74 3.52 -6.30 21.12
CA ALA A 74 2.48 -5.76 21.97
C ALA A 74 2.67 -6.40 23.34
N GLY A 75 3.14 -5.60 24.30
CA GLY A 75 3.26 -6.03 25.68
C GLY A 75 4.30 -5.24 26.45
N GLY A 76 3.98 -4.01 26.83
CA GLY A 76 4.50 -3.49 28.08
C GLY A 76 3.91 -4.28 29.25
N GLN A 77 4.74 -4.62 30.23
CA GLN A 77 4.50 -4.57 31.69
C GLN A 77 5.49 -5.48 32.42
N GLN A 78 5.81 -5.08 33.66
CA GLN A 78 6.61 -5.71 34.73
C GLN A 78 8.00 -5.05 34.82
N GLY A 79 8.36 -4.34 35.89
CA GLY A 79 7.79 -4.13 37.21
C GLY A 79 8.92 -3.55 38.06
#